data_AF-A0A0M4G8W5-F1
#
_entry.id   AF-A0A0M4G8W5-F1
#
_cell.length_a   1.000
_cell.length_b   1.000
_cell.length_c   1.000
_cell.angle_alpha   90.00
_cell.angle_beta   90.00
_cell.angle_gamma   90.00
#
_symmetry.space_group_name_H-M   'P 1'
#
loop_
_entity.id
_entity.type
_entity.pdbx_description
1 polymer ?
#
loop_
_entity_poly.entity_id
_entity_poly.type
_entity_poly.pdbx_seq_one_letter_code
_entity_poly.pdbx_strand_id
1 'polypeptide(L)'
;MVLQRKVKSEMNYKLEGDGSLLLKFVVFILIPVTLVVLAIFIEGILELHKLERKEENSLAREGMEGYLDQQFGYKKVKIFKTVYDEEGSVRYMVYLPSYEWFKAPSYQWYEVFSTDQGYQHIEIER
;
A
#
# COMPACT_ATOMS: atom_id res chain seq x y z
N MET A 1 -35.91 28.93 58.37
CA MET A 1 -36.19 28.27 57.08
C MET A 1 -35.36 28.81 55.90
N VAL A 2 -35.03 30.11 55.86
CA VAL A 2 -34.30 30.75 54.74
C VAL A 2 -32.84 30.28 54.61
N LEU A 3 -32.12 30.10 55.73
CA LEU A 3 -30.73 29.63 55.72
C LEU A 3 -30.56 28.23 55.09
N GLN A 4 -31.49 27.31 55.42
CA GLN A 4 -31.48 25.93 54.91
C GLN A 4 -31.69 25.88 53.39
N ARG A 5 -32.51 26.78 52.83
CA ARG A 5 -32.69 26.87 51.38
C ARG A 5 -31.46 27.43 50.68
N LYS A 6 -30.77 28.38 51.30
CA LYS A 6 -29.54 28.99 50.74
C LYS A 6 -28.38 28.00 50.68
N VAL A 7 -28.16 27.23 51.74
CA VAL A 7 -27.12 26.17 51.79
C VAL A 7 -27.39 25.06 50.77
N LYS A 8 -28.65 24.63 50.62
CA LYS A 8 -29.03 23.61 49.64
C LYS A 8 -28.84 24.08 48.19
N SER A 9 -29.12 25.36 47.93
CA SER A 9 -28.87 26.00 46.64
C SER A 9 -27.37 26.06 46.31
N GLU A 10 -26.52 26.51 47.25
CA GLU A 10 -25.08 26.59 47.04
C GLU A 10 -24.41 25.22 46.86
N MET A 11 -24.87 24.19 47.58
CA MET A 11 -24.39 22.82 47.39
C MET A 11 -24.75 22.27 46.00
N ASN A 12 -25.95 22.56 45.49
CA ASN A 12 -26.35 22.12 44.14
C ASN A 12 -25.50 22.79 43.06
N TYR A 13 -25.25 24.10 43.14
CA TYR A 13 -24.39 24.80 42.17
C TYR A 13 -22.95 24.27 42.17
N LYS A 14 -22.43 23.89 43.35
CA LYS A 14 -21.07 23.35 43.49
C LYS A 14 -20.94 21.95 42.89
N LEU A 15 -21.95 21.10 43.08
CA LEU A 15 -22.01 19.75 42.50
C LEU A 15 -22.19 19.76 40.97
N GLU A 16 -22.97 20.70 40.45
CA GLU A 16 -23.21 20.87 39.01
C GLU A 16 -21.96 21.42 38.29
N GLY A 17 -21.19 22.28 38.95
CA GLY A 17 -19.90 22.80 38.46
C GLY A 17 -18.77 21.76 38.43
N ASP A 18 -18.66 20.91 39.46
CA ASP A 18 -17.62 19.86 39.54
C ASP A 18 -17.84 18.73 38.53
N GLY A 19 -19.10 18.34 38.29
CA GLY A 19 -19.44 17.32 37.28
C GLY A 19 -19.05 17.75 35.86
N SER A 20 -19.22 19.03 35.52
CA SER A 20 -18.82 19.58 34.21
C SER A 20 -17.29 19.59 34.02
N LEU A 21 -16.53 19.86 35.08
CA LEU A 21 -15.07 19.86 35.05
C LEU A 21 -14.51 18.45 34.86
N LEU A 22 -14.99 17.47 35.63
CA LEU A 22 -14.58 16.07 35.49
C LEU A 22 -14.87 15.51 34.09
N LEU A 23 -16.02 15.86 33.51
CA LEU A 23 -16.41 15.43 32.17
C LEU A 23 -15.48 16.03 31.11
N LYS A 24 -15.09 17.30 31.25
CA LYS A 24 -14.09 17.95 30.37
C LYS A 24 -12.73 17.29 30.46
N PHE A 25 -12.27 16.91 31.66
CA PHE A 25 -11.00 16.18 31.82
C PHE A 25 -11.05 14.79 31.18
N VAL A 26 -12.14 14.05 31.37
CA VAL A 26 -12.32 12.73 30.73
C VAL A 26 -12.28 12.87 29.21
N VAL A 27 -13.02 13.83 28.64
CA VAL A 27 -13.01 14.08 27.19
C VAL A 27 -11.62 14.51 26.70
N PHE A 28 -10.93 15.36 27.45
CA PHE A 28 -9.58 15.82 27.10
C PHE A 28 -8.56 14.69 27.07
N ILE A 29 -8.71 13.66 27.89
CA ILE A 29 -7.86 12.46 27.88
C ILE A 29 -8.32 11.46 26.81
N LEU A 30 -9.62 11.33 26.60
CA LEU A 30 -10.16 10.35 25.64
C LEU A 30 -9.75 10.67 24.20
N ILE A 31 -9.77 11.95 23.82
CA ILE A 31 -9.43 12.41 22.46
C ILE A 31 -8.01 11.98 22.04
N PRO A 32 -6.92 12.27 22.78
CA PRO A 32 -5.59 11.84 22.39
C PRO A 32 -5.46 10.31 22.41
N VAL A 33 -6.11 9.61 23.34
CA VAL A 33 -6.10 8.14 23.38
C VAL A 33 -6.73 7.56 22.11
N THR A 34 -7.90 8.06 21.69
CA THR A 34 -8.55 7.58 20.47
C THR A 34 -7.73 7.92 19.22
N LEU A 35 -7.08 9.08 19.18
CA LEU A 35 -6.18 9.44 18.08
C LEU A 35 -4.97 8.51 17.99
N VAL A 36 -4.36 8.14 19.12
CA VAL A 36 -3.24 7.17 19.15
C VAL A 36 -3.70 5.80 18.67
N VAL A 37 -4.85 5.31 19.15
CA VAL A 37 -5.41 4.02 18.72
C VAL A 37 -5.71 4.03 17.22
N LEU A 38 -6.30 5.12 16.70
CA LEU A 38 -6.55 5.29 15.27
C LEU A 38 -5.26 5.32 14.46
N ALA A 39 -4.21 6.00 14.94
CA ALA A 39 -2.92 6.04 14.26
C ALA A 39 -2.30 4.64 14.13
N ILE A 40 -2.28 3.87 15.22
CA ILE A 40 -1.78 2.48 15.22
C ILE A 40 -2.60 1.61 14.27
N PHE A 41 -3.93 1.79 14.25
CA PHE A 41 -4.80 1.04 13.35
C PHE A 41 -4.55 1.35 11.87
N ILE A 42 -4.41 2.64 11.52
CA ILE A 42 -4.09 3.06 10.16
C ILE A 42 -2.72 2.52 9.74
N GLU A 43 -1.73 2.61 10.62
CA GLU A 43 -0.39 2.07 10.36
C GLU A 43 -0.42 0.57 10.10
N GLY A 44 -1.18 -0.19 10.91
CA GLY A 44 -1.39 -1.63 10.68
C GLY A 44 -2.04 -1.95 9.34
N ILE A 45 -3.07 -1.20 8.92
CA ILE A 45 -3.70 -1.38 7.59
C ILE A 45 -2.71 -1.06 6.48
N LEU A 46 -1.96 0.04 6.59
CA LEU A 46 -0.99 0.44 5.58
C LEU A 46 0.15 -0.57 5.45
N GLU A 47 0.61 -1.13 6.56
CA GLU A 47 1.62 -2.17 6.57
C GLU A 47 1.11 -3.47 5.95
N LEU A 48 -0.12 -3.88 6.29
CA LEU A 48 -0.76 -5.05 5.71
C LEU A 48 -0.91 -4.91 4.18
N HIS A 49 -1.42 -3.78 3.71
CA HIS A 49 -1.55 -3.48 2.28
C HIS A 49 -0.20 -3.45 1.56
N LYS A 50 0.85 -2.94 2.20
CA LYS A 50 2.22 -3.00 1.65
C LYS A 50 2.74 -4.44 1.55
N LEU A 51 2.41 -5.29 2.52
CA LEU A 51 2.82 -6.69 2.53
C LEU A 51 2.12 -7.46 1.40
N GLU A 52 0.80 -7.31 1.29
CA GLU A 52 -0.03 -7.93 0.26
C GLU A 52 0.47 -7.55 -1.15
N ARG A 53 0.71 -6.25 -1.39
CA ARG A 53 1.32 -5.80 -2.66
C ARG A 53 2.70 -6.38 -2.92
N LYS A 54 3.52 -6.59 -1.90
CA LYS A 54 4.85 -7.21 -2.09
C LYS A 54 4.72 -8.68 -2.49
N GLU A 55 3.78 -9.39 -1.88
CA GLU A 55 3.51 -10.79 -2.17
C GLU A 55 2.94 -10.97 -3.58
N GLU A 56 1.93 -10.19 -3.94
CA GLU A 56 1.37 -10.14 -5.31
C GLU A 56 2.45 -9.85 -6.35
N ASN A 57 3.31 -8.86 -6.08
CA ASN A 57 4.43 -8.53 -6.97
C ASN A 57 5.47 -9.65 -7.06
N SER A 58 5.71 -10.40 -5.97
CA SER A 58 6.63 -11.54 -6.02
C SER A 58 6.08 -12.69 -6.84
N LEU A 59 4.78 -13.00 -6.72
CA LEU A 59 4.11 -14.04 -7.49
C LEU A 59 4.03 -13.66 -8.96
N ALA A 60 3.69 -12.40 -9.27
CA ALA A 60 3.70 -11.88 -10.63
C ALA A 60 5.10 -11.94 -11.24
N ARG A 61 6.15 -11.67 -10.45
CA ARG A 61 7.54 -11.79 -10.91
C ARG A 61 7.91 -13.22 -11.28
N GLU A 62 7.63 -14.18 -10.40
CA GLU A 62 7.93 -15.59 -10.67
C GLU A 62 7.16 -16.10 -11.89
N GLY A 63 5.88 -15.73 -12.03
CA GLY A 63 5.08 -16.10 -13.19
C GLY A 63 5.57 -15.45 -14.50
N MET A 64 5.98 -14.18 -14.47
CA MET A 64 6.57 -13.52 -15.62
C MET A 64 7.92 -14.12 -16.03
N GLU A 65 8.79 -14.44 -15.08
CA GLU A 65 10.06 -15.12 -15.37
C GLU A 65 9.82 -16.48 -16.04
N GLY A 66 8.86 -17.26 -15.54
CA GLY A 66 8.43 -18.51 -16.16
C GLY A 66 7.86 -18.32 -17.58
N TYR A 67 7.05 -17.29 -17.79
CA TYR A 67 6.50 -16.95 -19.11
C TYR A 67 7.61 -16.58 -20.10
N LEU A 68 8.58 -15.77 -19.69
CA LEU A 68 9.72 -15.37 -20.51
C LEU A 68 10.55 -16.59 -20.95
N ASP A 69 10.83 -17.50 -20.02
CA ASP A 69 11.54 -18.74 -20.30
C ASP A 69 10.76 -19.65 -21.25
N GLN A 70 9.43 -19.69 -21.13
CA GLN A 70 8.56 -20.48 -22.02
C GLN A 70 8.48 -19.90 -23.44
N GLN A 71 8.34 -18.58 -23.59
CA GLN A 71 8.14 -17.94 -24.89
C GLN A 71 9.43 -17.75 -25.67
N PHE A 72 10.48 -17.28 -25.01
CA PHE A 72 11.73 -16.88 -25.66
C PHE A 72 12.86 -17.89 -25.44
N GLY A 73 12.66 -18.86 -24.55
CA GLY A 73 13.63 -19.88 -24.17
C GLY A 73 14.42 -19.50 -22.91
N TYR A 74 14.85 -20.53 -22.18
CA TYR A 74 15.47 -20.41 -20.87
C TYR A 74 16.60 -19.37 -20.80
N LYS A 75 16.42 -18.34 -19.97
CA LYS A 75 17.38 -17.25 -19.70
C LYS A 75 17.91 -16.51 -20.93
N LYS A 76 17.20 -16.54 -22.05
CA LYS A 76 17.60 -15.81 -23.26
C LYS A 76 17.28 -14.33 -23.18
N VAL A 77 16.18 -13.98 -22.50
CA VAL A 77 15.71 -12.60 -22.36
C VAL A 77 16.33 -11.95 -21.13
N LYS A 78 16.65 -10.66 -21.24
CA LYS A 78 17.15 -9.86 -20.12
C LYS A 78 16.14 -8.78 -19.75
N ILE A 79 15.82 -8.68 -18.47
CA ILE A 79 14.99 -7.61 -17.93
C ILE A 79 15.83 -6.33 -17.89
N PHE A 80 15.39 -5.30 -18.60
CA PHE A 80 16.01 -3.98 -18.57
C PHE A 80 15.43 -3.12 -17.46
N LYS A 81 14.09 -3.10 -17.35
CA LYS A 81 13.39 -2.23 -16.39
C LYS A 81 12.08 -2.86 -15.94
N THR A 82 11.78 -2.68 -14.66
CA THR A 82 10.44 -2.90 -14.10
C THR A 82 9.69 -1.57 -14.06
N VAL A 83 8.48 -1.57 -14.60
CA VAL A 83 7.56 -0.44 -14.61
C VAL A 83 6.31 -0.84 -13.85
N TYR A 84 5.71 0.09 -13.13
CA TYR A 84 4.44 -0.13 -12.44
C TYR A 84 3.38 0.70 -13.13
N ASP A 85 2.25 0.07 -13.42
CA ASP A 85 1.09 0.75 -13.99
C ASP A 85 0.38 1.63 -12.95
N GLU A 86 -0.59 2.43 -13.39
CA GLU A 86 -1.41 3.30 -12.53
C GLU A 86 -2.14 2.50 -11.44
N GLU A 87 -2.51 1.26 -11.74
CA GLU A 87 -3.15 0.32 -10.80
C GLU A 87 -2.12 -0.36 -9.85
N GLY A 88 -0.83 -0.22 -10.13
CA GLY A 88 0.27 -0.86 -9.38
C GLY A 88 0.71 -2.21 -9.95
N SER A 89 0.12 -2.66 -11.06
CA SER A 89 0.50 -3.90 -11.76
C SER A 89 1.91 -3.82 -12.32
N VAL A 90 2.68 -4.90 -12.16
CA VAL A 90 4.05 -5.02 -12.65
C VAL A 90 4.04 -5.16 -14.17
N ARG A 91 4.93 -4.42 -14.84
CA ARG A 91 5.29 -4.60 -16.25
C ARG A 91 6.80 -4.68 -16.40
N TYR A 92 7.29 -5.57 -17.25
CA TYR A 92 8.71 -5.69 -17.56
C TYR A 92 9.01 -5.21 -18.96
N MET A 93 9.93 -4.26 -19.04
CA MET A 93 10.61 -3.95 -20.28
C MET A 93 11.82 -4.86 -20.40
N VAL A 94 11.79 -5.72 -21.41
CA VAL A 94 12.80 -6.76 -21.62
C VAL A 94 13.41 -6.64 -23.00
N TYR A 95 14.62 -7.17 -23.16
CA TYR A 95 15.26 -7.25 -24.46
C TYR A 95 15.81 -8.65 -24.74
N LEU A 96 15.67 -9.05 -26.01
CA LEU A 96 16.23 -10.26 -26.56
C LEU A 96 17.48 -9.91 -27.38
N PRO A 97 18.67 -10.31 -26.93
CA PRO A 97 19.89 -10.12 -27.70
C PRO A 97 20.01 -11.18 -28.81
N SER A 98 20.19 -10.73 -30.04
CA SER A 98 20.54 -11.59 -31.18
C SER A 98 21.98 -11.35 -31.59
N TYR A 99 22.77 -12.43 -31.53
CA TYR A 99 24.19 -12.44 -31.87
C TYR A 99 24.40 -13.20 -33.18
N GLU A 100 24.68 -12.46 -34.26
CA GLU A 100 25.14 -13.04 -35.51
C GLU A 100 26.67 -12.93 -35.60
N TRP A 101 27.32 -14.00 -36.06
CA TRP A 101 28.76 -14.00 -36.28
C TRP A 101 29.14 -12.90 -37.27
N PHE A 102 30.11 -12.07 -36.89
CA PHE A 102 30.64 -10.94 -37.68
C PHE A 102 29.67 -9.75 -37.91
N LYS A 103 28.57 -9.63 -37.14
CA LYS A 103 27.71 -8.43 -37.13
C LYS A 103 27.64 -7.79 -35.74
N ALA A 104 27.22 -6.52 -35.72
CA ALA A 104 26.89 -5.85 -34.46
C ALA A 104 25.70 -6.56 -33.78
N PRO A 105 25.69 -6.65 -32.43
CA PRO A 105 24.56 -7.23 -31.71
C PRO A 105 23.29 -6.42 -31.99
N SER A 106 22.21 -7.14 -32.29
CA SER A 106 20.87 -6.54 -32.42
C SER A 106 20.05 -6.88 -31.19
N TYR A 107 19.16 -5.96 -30.82
CA TYR A 107 18.31 -6.09 -29.64
C TYR A 107 16.86 -5.86 -30.05
N GLN A 108 16.01 -6.86 -29.81
CA GLN A 108 14.57 -6.72 -29.90
C GLN A 108 14.01 -6.41 -28.52
N TRP A 109 13.09 -5.45 -28.44
CA TRP A 109 12.53 -4.96 -27.19
C TRP A 109 11.08 -5.40 -27.06
N TYR A 110 10.70 -5.82 -25.86
CA TYR A 110 9.34 -6.22 -25.56
C TYR A 110 8.88 -5.59 -24.23
N GLU A 111 7.61 -5.23 -24.18
CA GLU A 111 6.90 -4.95 -22.92
C GLU A 111 6.10 -6.20 -22.54
N VAL A 112 6.29 -6.71 -21.33
CA VAL A 112 5.63 -7.91 -20.82
C VAL A 112 4.79 -7.53 -19.60
N PHE A 113 3.54 -7.95 -19.59
CA PHE A 113 2.58 -7.60 -18.54
C PHE A 113 1.59 -8.74 -18.27
N SER A 114 0.97 -8.71 -17.10
CA SER A 114 -0.09 -9.64 -16.72
C SER A 114 -1.45 -9.12 -17.20
N THR A 115 -2.30 -10.02 -17.69
CA THR A 115 -3.71 -9.82 -18.01
C THR A 115 -4.55 -10.89 -17.32
N ASP A 116 -5.88 -10.73 -17.33
CA ASP A 116 -6.81 -11.72 -16.77
C ASP A 116 -6.70 -13.11 -17.43
N GLN A 117 -6.09 -13.18 -18.62
CA GLN A 117 -5.90 -14.42 -19.39
C GLN A 117 -4.48 -15.01 -19.25
N GLY A 118 -3.62 -14.40 -18.42
CA GLY A 118 -2.24 -14.82 -18.22
C GLY A 118 -1.23 -13.73 -18.58
N TYR A 119 -0.04 -14.11 -19.03
CA TYR A 119 1.00 -13.16 -19.39
C TYR A 119 1.02 -12.90 -20.89
N GLN A 120 1.22 -11.65 -21.28
CA GLN A 120 1.31 -11.21 -22.67
C GLN A 120 2.54 -10.33 -22.88
N HIS A 121 3.01 -10.24 -24.12
CA HIS A 121 4.07 -9.34 -24.50
C HIS A 121 3.72 -8.58 -25.79
N ILE A 122 4.24 -7.35 -25.89
CA ILE A 122 4.12 -6.49 -27.08
C ILE A 122 5.53 -6.13 -27.53
N GLU A 123 5.81 -6.26 -28.83
CA GLU A 123 7.06 -5.79 -29.42
C GLU A 123 7.08 -4.26 -29.49
N ILE A 124 8.20 -3.68 -29.07
CA ILE A 124 8.42 -2.24 -29.14
C ILE A 124 9.17 -1.96 -30.42
N GLU A 125 8.45 -1.51 -31.44
CA GLU A 125 9.06 -1.00 -32.67
C GLU A 125 9.83 0.30 -32.39
N ARG A 126 10.95 0.46 -33.09
CA ARG A 126 11.96 1.49 -32.85
C ARG A 126 11.68 2.77 -33.64
#